data_AF-A0A0N4W7H9-F1
#
_entry.id   AF-A0A0N4W7H9-F1
#
_cell.length_a   1.000
_cell.length_b   1.000
_cell.length_c   1.000
_cell.angle_alpha   90.00
_cell.angle_beta   90.00
_cell.angle_gamma   90.00
#
_symmetry.space_group_name_H-M   'P 1'
#
loop_
_entity.id
_entity.type
_entity.pdbx_description
1 polymer ?
#
loop_
_entity_poly.entity_id
_entity_poly.type
_entity_poly.pdbx_seq_one_letter_code
_entity_poly.pdbx_strand_id
1 'polypeptide(L)'
;MHLMPSACLTAVYSKSWALELIHLHDGSPLFGEELVSPNGKHLTQFLGIPFAEPPIGKLRFQKPKIKMPWRIPLNATILPNSCIQVQD
;
A
#
# COMPACT_ATOMS: atom_id res chain seq x y z
N MET A 1 -42.49 -30.50 8.37
CA MET A 1 -42.06 -31.27 7.18
C MET A 1 -42.54 -30.52 5.94
N HIS A 2 -41.65 -30.42 4.94
CA HIS A 2 -41.74 -29.65 3.68
C HIS A 2 -41.29 -28.18 3.78
N LEU A 3 -39.98 -27.94 3.67
CA LEU A 3 -39.12 -27.73 2.47
C LEU A 3 -39.21 -26.28 1.93
N MET A 4 -38.11 -25.56 2.11
CA MET A 4 -37.91 -24.18 1.64
C MET A 4 -37.74 -24.13 0.11
N PRO A 5 -38.29 -23.12 -0.60
CA PRO A 5 -37.81 -22.74 -1.91
C PRO A 5 -36.67 -21.73 -1.78
N SER A 6 -35.49 -22.17 -2.23
CA SER A 6 -34.29 -21.44 -2.63
C SER A 6 -34.38 -19.90 -2.58
N ALA A 7 -33.91 -19.31 -1.48
CA ALA A 7 -33.52 -17.91 -1.46
C ALA A 7 -32.25 -17.77 -2.32
N CYS A 8 -32.39 -17.17 -3.50
CA CYS A 8 -31.25 -16.83 -4.34
C CYS A 8 -30.43 -15.75 -3.61
N LEU A 9 -29.37 -16.21 -2.93
CA LEU A 9 -28.32 -15.43 -2.30
C LEU A 9 -27.55 -14.63 -3.37
N THR A 10 -28.18 -13.63 -3.98
CA THR A 10 -27.40 -12.47 -4.41
C THR A 10 -27.09 -11.67 -3.16
N ALA A 11 -26.24 -12.27 -2.32
CA ALA A 11 -25.34 -11.46 -1.53
C ALA A 11 -24.62 -10.61 -2.56
N VAL A 12 -25.06 -9.36 -2.71
CA VAL A 12 -24.16 -8.27 -3.09
C VAL A 12 -23.15 -8.26 -1.94
N TYR A 13 -22.21 -9.18 -2.03
CA TYR A 13 -21.01 -9.23 -1.24
C TYR A 13 -20.37 -7.92 -1.62
N SER A 14 -20.63 -6.88 -0.83
CA SER A 14 -19.82 -5.70 -0.85
C SER A 14 -18.42 -6.28 -0.66
N LYS A 15 -17.63 -6.35 -1.75
CA LYS A 15 -16.19 -6.45 -1.61
C LYS A 15 -15.89 -5.25 -0.74
N SER A 16 -15.75 -5.46 0.56
CA SER A 16 -15.14 -4.47 1.40
C SER A 16 -13.81 -4.27 0.71
N TRP A 17 -13.55 -3.05 0.28
CA TRP A 17 -12.24 -2.59 -0.16
C TRP A 17 -11.34 -2.72 1.07
N ALA A 18 -10.98 -3.96 1.40
CA ALA A 18 -10.21 -4.29 2.57
C ALA A 18 -8.81 -3.85 2.21
N LEU A 19 -8.35 -2.81 2.89
CA LEU A 19 -6.95 -2.42 2.90
C LEU A 19 -6.15 -3.66 3.30
N GLU A 20 -5.56 -4.33 2.31
CA GLU A 20 -4.82 -5.57 2.55
C GLU A 20 -3.56 -5.24 3.34
N LEU A 21 -3.41 -5.86 4.51
CA LEU A 21 -2.22 -5.75 5.34
C LEU A 21 -1.15 -6.70 4.82
N ILE A 22 -0.04 -6.14 4.35
CA ILE A 22 1.11 -6.91 3.82
C ILE A 22 2.34 -6.62 4.68
N HIS A 23 3.27 -7.57 4.70
CA HIS A 23 4.55 -7.44 5.38
C HIS A 23 5.70 -7.43 4.36
N LEU A 24 6.62 -6.48 4.50
CA LEU A 24 7.88 -6.47 3.76
C LEU A 24 8.81 -7.60 4.23
N HIS A 25 9.90 -7.82 3.48
CA HIS A 25 10.91 -8.83 3.82
C HIS A 25 11.50 -8.66 5.22
N ASP A 26 11.57 -7.43 5.72
CA ASP A 26 12.07 -7.12 7.07
C ASP A 26 10.98 -7.16 8.17
N GLY A 27 9.79 -7.63 7.84
CA GLY A 27 8.65 -7.74 8.74
C GLY A 27 7.86 -6.45 8.93
N SER A 28 8.20 -5.37 8.23
CA SER A 28 7.47 -4.10 8.38
C SER A 28 6.08 -4.17 7.75
N PRO A 29 4.99 -3.84 8.48
CA PRO A 29 3.63 -3.94 7.97
C PRO A 29 3.21 -2.70 7.16
N LEU A 30 2.41 -2.87 6.11
CA LEU A 30 1.84 -1.76 5.34
C LEU A 30 0.49 -2.11 4.71
N PHE A 31 -0.30 -1.08 4.44
CA PHE A 31 -1.54 -1.16 3.66
C PHE A 31 -1.30 -0.60 2.25
N GLY A 32 -1.83 -1.29 1.24
CA GLY A 32 -1.92 -0.76 -0.13
C GLY A 32 -3.37 -0.49 -0.53
N GLU A 33 -3.58 -0.27 -1.82
CA GLU A 33 -4.92 -0.11 -2.41
C GLU A 33 -5.08 -0.93 -3.69
N GLU A 34 -6.32 -1.37 -3.96
CA GLU A 34 -6.70 -1.85 -5.28
C GLU A 34 -7.28 -0.69 -6.10
N LEU A 35 -6.83 -0.56 -7.34
CA LEU A 35 -7.35 0.39 -8.31
C LEU A 35 -7.71 -0.30 -9.63
N VAL A 36 -8.50 0.40 -10.44
CA VAL A 36 -8.77 0.03 -11.82
C VAL A 36 -8.06 1.03 -12.72
N SER A 37 -7.17 0.55 -13.57
CA SER A 37 -6.48 1.39 -14.56
C SER A 37 -7.45 1.95 -15.60
N PRO A 38 -7.06 2.98 -16.38
CA PRO A 38 -7.90 3.55 -17.43
C PRO A 38 -8.37 2.54 -18.50
N ASN A 39 -7.63 1.42 -18.68
CA ASN A 39 -7.99 0.34 -19.58
C ASN A 39 -8.75 -0.81 -18.91
N GLY A 40 -9.28 -0.60 -17.69
CA GLY A 40 -10.14 -1.57 -16.99
C GLY A 40 -9.42 -2.72 -16.29
N LYS A 41 -8.08 -2.66 -16.15
CA LYS A 41 -7.33 -3.69 -15.42
C LYS A 41 -7.32 -3.40 -13.93
N HIS A 42 -7.55 -4.42 -13.12
CA HIS A 42 -7.35 -4.34 -11.67
C HIS A 42 -5.86 -4.39 -11.36
N LEU A 43 -5.40 -3.48 -10.50
CA LEU A 43 -4.02 -3.37 -10.05
C LEU A 43 -4.02 -3.21 -8.52
N THR A 44 -3.00 -3.75 -7.88
CA THR A 44 -2.67 -3.44 -6.49
C THR A 44 -1.52 -2.46 -6.49
N GLN A 45 -1.66 -1.35 -5.76
CA GLN A 45 -0.69 -0.27 -5.68
C GLN A 45 -0.19 -0.08 -4.25
N PHE A 46 1.11 0.19 -4.15
CA PHE A 46 1.78 0.59 -2.93
C PHE A 46 2.70 1.77 -3.24
N LEU A 47 2.52 2.87 -2.53
CA LEU A 47 3.19 4.14 -2.72
C LEU A 47 3.97 4.54 -1.48
N GLY A 48 5.07 5.27 -1.67
CA GLY A 48 5.79 5.90 -0.56
C GLY A 48 6.49 4.94 0.42
N ILE A 49 6.73 3.68 0.05
CA ILE A 49 7.43 2.71 0.90
C ILE A 49 8.90 3.14 1.10
N PRO A 50 9.35 3.41 2.35
CA PRO A 50 10.75 3.75 2.61
C PRO A 50 11.67 2.56 2.37
N PHE A 51 12.76 2.80 1.63
CA PHE A 51 13.85 1.82 1.42
C PHE A 51 15.16 2.21 2.12
N ALA A 52 15.29 3.48 2.53
CA ALA A 52 16.48 4.04 3.18
C ALA A 52 16.07 5.12 4.20
N GLU A 53 16.97 5.42 5.13
CA GLU A 53 16.86 6.56 6.04
C GLU A 53 16.91 7.89 5.25
N PRO A 54 16.16 8.93 5.67
CA PRO A 54 16.17 10.22 5.01
C PRO A 54 17.58 10.82 4.90
N PRO A 55 18.04 11.29 3.73
CA PRO A 55 19.39 11.80 3.51
C PRO A 55 19.56 13.26 3.99
N ILE A 56 19.17 13.52 5.23
CA ILE A 56 19.18 14.85 5.85
C ILE A 56 20.30 14.99 6.89
N GLY A 57 20.67 16.24 7.21
CA GLY A 57 21.72 16.53 8.19
C GLY A 57 23.05 15.88 7.81
N LYS A 58 23.62 15.09 8.74
CA LYS A 58 24.90 14.40 8.53
C LYS A 58 24.84 13.35 7.42
N LEU A 59 23.65 12.80 7.10
CA LEU A 59 23.47 11.79 6.05
C LEU A 59 23.46 12.39 4.64
N ARG A 60 23.36 13.73 4.52
CA ARG A 60 23.40 14.39 3.21
C ARG A 60 24.74 14.10 2.53
N PHE A 61 24.69 13.74 1.25
CA PHE A 61 25.84 13.35 0.42
C PHE A 61 26.54 12.05 0.83
N GLN A 62 26.03 11.31 1.82
CA GLN A 62 26.51 9.97 2.13
C GLN A 62 25.78 8.91 1.32
N LYS A 63 26.33 7.68 1.30
CA LYS A 63 25.61 6.52 0.76
C LYS A 63 24.29 6.33 1.53
N PRO A 64 23.20 5.90 0.86
CA PRO A 64 21.94 5.60 1.54
C PRO A 64 22.16 4.60 2.68
N LYS A 65 21.64 4.93 3.86
CA LYS A 65 21.61 4.02 4.99
C LYS A 65 20.30 3.24 4.97
N ILE A 66 20.35 1.92 5.13
CA ILE A 66 19.14 1.08 5.17
C ILE A 66 18.22 1.56 6.30
N LYS A 67 16.92 1.65 6.00
CA LYS A 67 15.90 2.05 6.97
C LYS A 67 15.72 0.99 8.06
N MET A 68 15.37 1.40 9.27
CA MET A 68 14.94 0.47 10.31
C MET A 68 13.53 -0.09 10.03
N PRO A 69 13.26 -1.37 10.36
CA PRO A 69 11.90 -1.91 10.30
C PRO A 69 10.95 -1.12 11.19
N TRP A 70 9.69 -1.00 10.77
CA TRP A 70 8.65 -0.34 11.56
C TRP A 70 7.62 -1.36 12.06
N ARG A 71 6.87 -1.00 13.11
CA ARG A 71 5.90 -1.90 13.77
C ARG A 71 4.44 -1.52 13.52
N ILE A 72 4.18 -0.25 13.22
CA ILE A 72 2.84 0.26 12.96
C ILE A 72 2.62 0.23 11.45
N PRO A 73 1.51 -0.32 10.95
CA PRO A 73 1.25 -0.37 9.51
C PRO A 73 1.39 1.00 8.84
N LEU A 74 2.24 1.06 7.81
CA LEU A 74 2.38 2.24 6.97
C LEU A 74 1.19 2.32 6.00
N ASN A 75 0.57 3.49 5.87
CA ASN A 75 -0.40 3.73 4.79
C ASN A 75 0.35 4.01 3.47
N ALA A 76 0.51 2.99 2.63
CA ALA A 76 1.21 3.07 1.35
C ALA A 76 0.27 3.40 0.19
N THR A 77 -0.63 4.37 0.37
CA THR A 77 -1.57 4.89 -0.66
C THR A 77 -1.32 6.36 -1.00
N ILE A 78 -0.26 6.95 -0.42
CA ILE A 78 0.05 8.36 -0.53
C ILE A 78 1.35 8.53 -1.33
N LEU A 79 1.32 9.38 -2.35
CA LEU A 79 2.52 9.73 -3.11
C LEU A 79 3.57 10.36 -2.18
N PRO A 80 4.84 9.91 -2.23
CA PRO A 80 5.89 10.51 -1.43
C PRO A 80 6.34 11.85 -2.00
N ASN A 81 7.10 12.60 -1.20
CA ASN A 81 7.79 13.80 -1.67
C ASN A 81 8.82 13.44 -2.75
N SER A 82 8.89 14.24 -3.82
CA SER A 82 9.97 14.18 -4.79
C SER A 82 11.27 14.76 -4.23
N CYS A 83 12.40 14.34 -4.79
CA CYS A 83 13.71 14.92 -4.46
C CYS A 83 13.80 16.38 -4.90
N ILE A 84 14.68 17.14 -4.24
CA ILE A 84 14.97 18.52 -4.62
C ILE A 84 15.61 18.58 -6.01
N GLN A 85 14.99 19.33 -6.92
CA GLN A 85 15.52 19.62 -8.25
C GLN A 85 15.08 21.03 -8.65
N VAL A 86 15.86 21.68 -9.54
CA VAL A 86 15.38 22.88 -10.23
C VAL A 86 14.23 22.50 -11.15
N GLN A 87 13.24 23.38 -11.28
CA GLN A 87 12.24 23.25 -12.34
C GLN A 87 12.90 23.60 -13.67
N ASP A 88 12.62 22.81 -14.69
CA ASP A 88 13.14 23.01 -16.05
C ASP A 88 12.51 24.23 -16.74
#